data_AF-A0AA92IKV5-F1
#
_entry.id   AF-A0AA92IKV5-F1
#
_cell.length_a   1.000
_cell.length_b   1.000
_cell.length_c   1.000
_cell.angle_alpha   90.00
_cell.angle_beta   90.00
_cell.angle_gamma   90.00
#
_symmetry.space_group_name_H-M   'P 1'
#
loop_
_entity.id
_entity.type
_entity.pdbx_description
1 polymer ?
#
loop_
_entity_poly.entity_id
_entity_poly.type
_entity_poly.pdbx_seq_one_letter_code
_entity_poly.pdbx_strand_id
1 'polypeptide(L)'
;MAAIRVPATFIQRRRRAREPMAWGVVMILLDKPIEINDIVAAPAASWWPLASGWYILATVAIITVVSSIVLSVRAYRKRRPRRLALKQLRKQPPETLSAITLILKQATLAYVPHEETLNWWDFLGEQLNTRQRRRYQPLLTALSEASYQPYVAQEQWIEPYRKFAAVWLKQALPLSNKQLKEQRDD
;
A
#
# COMPACT_ATOMS: atom_id res chain seq x y z
N MET A 1 96.26 61.67 74.45
CA MET A 1 96.89 60.35 74.22
C MET A 1 96.07 59.29 74.95
N ALA A 2 95.58 58.31 74.20
CA ALA A 2 95.30 56.91 74.57
C ALA A 2 94.26 56.51 75.64
N ALA A 3 93.58 55.41 75.26
CA ALA A 3 92.94 54.35 76.07
C ALA A 3 91.53 54.63 76.64
N ILE A 4 90.45 54.14 76.02
CA ILE A 4 89.93 52.75 75.94
C ILE A 4 89.36 52.24 77.28
N ARG A 5 88.02 52.09 77.33
CA ARG A 5 87.26 50.91 77.87
C ARG A 5 85.75 51.18 77.83
N VAL A 6 84.96 50.44 77.03
CA VAL A 6 84.22 49.18 77.33
C VAL A 6 82.71 49.44 77.62
N PRO A 7 81.80 48.50 77.25
CA PRO A 7 80.53 48.79 76.58
C PRO A 7 79.30 48.58 77.46
N ALA A 8 78.13 49.01 76.97
CA ALA A 8 76.83 48.62 77.52
C ALA A 8 75.80 48.46 76.40
N THR A 9 75.43 47.20 76.19
CA THR A 9 74.26 46.71 75.49
C THR A 9 72.99 47.42 75.94
N PHE A 10 72.33 48.14 75.02
CA PHE A 10 71.00 48.68 75.24
C PHE A 10 70.01 48.03 74.28
N ILE A 11 69.24 47.09 74.81
CA ILE A 11 68.16 46.39 74.11
C ILE A 11 67.06 47.41 73.77
N GLN A 12 66.95 47.79 72.48
CA GLN A 12 65.86 48.62 71.98
C GLN A 12 64.54 47.84 71.99
N ARG A 13 63.67 48.18 72.93
CA ARG A 13 62.26 47.75 72.95
C ARG A 13 61.44 48.71 72.08
N ARG A 14 61.44 48.54 70.76
CA ARG A 14 60.52 49.28 69.88
C ARG A 14 59.11 48.74 70.04
N ARG A 15 58.26 49.47 70.77
CA ARG A 15 56.80 49.32 70.66
C ARG A 15 56.40 49.73 69.25
N ARG A 16 56.12 48.78 68.37
CA ARG A 16 55.51 49.08 67.07
C ARG A 16 54.04 49.45 67.31
N ALA A 17 53.72 50.69 66.95
CA ALA A 17 52.37 51.22 66.92
C ALA A 17 51.47 50.37 66.00
N ARG A 18 50.18 50.33 66.33
CA ARG A 18 49.12 49.65 65.58
C ARG A 18 49.01 50.24 64.17
N GLU A 19 49.11 49.41 63.14
CA GLU A 19 48.79 49.79 61.75
C GLU A 19 47.42 49.20 61.37
N PRO A 20 46.33 50.00 61.34
CA PRO A 20 45.03 49.52 60.89
C PRO A 20 44.77 49.89 59.43
N MET A 21 45.59 49.43 58.46
CA MET A 21 45.38 49.79 57.04
C MET A 21 45.77 48.70 56.02
N ALA A 22 45.98 47.44 56.44
CA ALA A 22 46.32 46.36 55.51
C ALA A 22 45.10 45.49 55.11
N TRP A 23 44.07 45.42 55.95
CA TRP A 23 42.93 44.52 55.74
C TRP A 23 41.93 45.01 54.69
N GLY A 24 41.80 46.34 54.50
CA GLY A 24 40.88 46.90 53.50
C GLY A 24 41.33 46.66 52.05
N VAL A 25 42.63 46.71 51.78
CA VAL A 25 43.17 46.54 50.43
C VAL A 25 43.12 45.06 49.99
N VAL A 26 43.31 44.13 50.93
CA VAL A 26 43.23 42.69 50.65
C VAL A 26 41.79 42.26 50.30
N MET A 27 40.77 42.86 50.93
CA MET A 27 39.37 42.57 50.55
C MET A 27 38.98 43.12 49.16
N ILE A 28 39.61 44.19 48.68
CA ILE A 28 39.28 44.81 47.39
C ILE A 28 39.95 44.07 46.21
N LEU A 29 41.13 43.46 46.42
CA LEU A 29 41.78 42.65 45.38
C LEU A 29 41.26 41.21 45.29
N LEU A 30 40.58 40.72 46.31
CA LEU A 30 39.98 39.38 46.35
C LEU A 30 38.48 39.40 45.96
N ASP A 31 38.05 40.42 45.21
CA ASP A 31 36.72 40.47 44.60
C ASP A 31 36.87 40.56 43.08
N LYS A 32 37.41 39.50 42.47
CA LYS A 32 37.15 39.22 41.05
C LYS A 32 35.97 38.25 41.00
N PRO A 33 34.75 38.71 40.65
CA PRO A 33 33.65 37.78 40.45
C PRO A 33 34.04 36.85 39.30
N ILE A 34 34.01 35.55 39.58
CA ILE A 34 34.15 34.53 38.54
C ILE A 34 32.91 34.66 37.67
N GLU A 35 33.07 35.16 36.45
CA GLU A 35 32.02 35.12 35.43
C GLU A 35 31.71 33.64 35.14
N ILE A 36 30.68 33.12 35.80
CA ILE A 36 30.09 31.84 35.44
C ILE A 36 29.43 32.07 34.09
N ASN A 37 30.10 31.60 33.03
CA ASN A 37 29.47 31.54 31.72
C ASN A 37 28.21 30.68 31.87
N ASP A 38 27.05 31.29 31.65
CA ASP A 38 25.76 30.63 31.77
C ASP A 38 25.80 29.37 30.92
N ILE A 39 25.56 28.20 31.52
CA ILE A 39 25.61 26.93 30.81
C ILE A 39 24.42 26.94 29.86
N VAL A 40 24.65 27.42 28.63
CA VAL A 40 23.68 27.26 27.54
C VAL A 40 23.52 25.75 27.38
N ALA A 41 22.40 25.23 27.87
CA ALA A 41 22.04 23.84 27.63
C ALA A 41 22.11 23.63 26.13
N ALA A 42 22.92 22.65 25.69
CA ALA A 42 22.97 22.28 24.28
C ALA A 42 21.52 22.13 23.80
N PRO A 43 21.12 22.79 22.70
CA PRO A 43 19.73 22.77 22.26
C PRO A 43 19.30 21.31 22.23
N ALA A 44 18.25 20.99 23.02
CA ALA A 44 17.76 19.63 23.20
C ALA A 44 17.78 18.96 21.84
N ALA A 45 18.60 17.89 21.72
CA ALA A 45 18.96 17.27 20.46
C ALA A 45 17.72 17.28 19.55
N SER A 46 17.72 18.18 18.57
CA SER A 46 16.54 18.49 17.79
C SER A 46 16.29 17.35 16.83
N TRP A 47 15.92 16.18 17.35
CA TRP A 47 15.26 15.00 16.76
C TRP A 47 15.50 14.73 15.26
N TRP A 48 16.67 15.11 14.76
CA TRP A 48 17.15 15.00 13.39
C TRP A 48 18.58 14.47 13.46
N PRO A 49 19.02 13.63 12.50
CA PRO A 49 18.42 13.39 11.22
C PRO A 49 17.39 12.28 11.39
N LEU A 50 16.16 12.54 10.99
CA LEU A 50 15.27 11.45 10.61
C LEU A 50 16.03 10.71 9.50
N ALA A 51 16.72 9.63 9.89
CA ALA A 51 17.68 8.94 9.04
C ALA A 51 17.02 8.77 7.68
N SER A 52 17.73 9.09 6.60
CA SER A 52 17.23 9.03 5.21
C SER A 52 16.46 7.73 4.88
N GLY A 53 16.66 6.68 5.66
CA GLY A 53 15.87 5.45 5.68
C GLY A 53 14.36 5.59 5.96
N TRP A 54 13.86 6.66 6.59
CA TRP A 54 12.41 6.87 6.72
C TRP A 54 11.74 7.24 5.41
N TYR A 55 12.43 7.96 4.53
CA TYR A 55 11.92 8.21 3.18
C TYR A 55 11.87 6.92 2.37
N ILE A 56 12.85 6.02 2.57
CA ILE A 56 12.83 4.68 1.97
C ILE A 56 11.63 3.89 2.53
N LEU A 57 11.44 3.86 3.84
CA LEU A 57 10.30 3.21 4.49
C LEU A 57 8.95 3.78 4.03
N ALA A 58 8.82 5.10 3.94
CA ALA A 58 7.63 5.77 3.45
C ALA A 58 7.38 5.43 1.97
N THR A 59 8.43 5.41 1.15
CA THR A 59 8.33 5.02 -0.26
C THR A 59 7.88 3.57 -0.40
N VAL A 60 8.48 2.64 0.36
CA VAL A 60 8.09 1.22 0.38
C VAL A 60 6.65 1.05 0.88
N ALA A 61 6.25 1.78 1.92
CA ALA A 61 4.88 1.76 2.43
C ALA A 61 3.88 2.25 1.36
N ILE A 62 4.18 3.36 0.68
CA ILE A 62 3.35 3.87 -0.42
C ILE A 62 3.26 2.84 -1.55
N ILE A 63 4.38 2.27 -2.00
CA ILE A 63 4.39 1.24 -3.05
C ILE A 63 3.56 0.02 -2.65
N THR A 64 3.66 -0.40 -1.39
CA THR A 64 2.92 -1.54 -0.86
C THR A 64 1.42 -1.26 -0.82
N VAL A 65 1.03 -0.07 -0.35
CA VAL A 65 -0.37 0.37 -0.31
C VAL A 65 -0.94 0.46 -1.73
N VAL A 66 -0.24 1.13 -2.65
CA VAL A 66 -0.65 1.25 -4.05
C VAL A 66 -0.76 -0.11 -4.71
N SER A 67 0.25 -0.98 -4.54
CA SER A 67 0.20 -2.36 -5.09
C SER A 67 -0.96 -3.14 -4.51
N SER A 68 -1.20 -3.06 -3.20
CA SER A 68 -2.32 -3.74 -2.54
C SER A 68 -3.66 -3.26 -3.07
N ILE A 69 -3.83 -1.94 -3.26
CA ILE A 69 -5.04 -1.36 -3.85
C ILE A 69 -5.22 -1.83 -5.29
N VAL A 70 -4.18 -1.77 -6.12
CA VAL A 70 -4.24 -2.21 -7.52
C VAL A 70 -4.57 -3.69 -7.62
N LEU A 71 -3.91 -4.54 -6.82
CA LEU A 71 -4.18 -5.98 -6.78
C LEU A 71 -5.59 -6.28 -6.28
N SER A 72 -6.05 -5.56 -5.26
CA SER A 72 -7.41 -5.71 -4.71
C SER A 72 -8.47 -5.28 -5.71
N VAL A 73 -8.31 -4.11 -6.36
CA VAL A 73 -9.20 -3.63 -7.42
C VAL A 73 -9.19 -4.59 -8.60
N ARG A 74 -8.02 -5.10 -9.00
CA ARG A 74 -7.90 -6.08 -10.10
C ARG A 74 -8.57 -7.41 -9.72
N ALA A 75 -8.40 -7.90 -8.50
CA ALA A 75 -9.07 -9.09 -8.00
C ALA A 75 -10.59 -8.90 -7.90
N TYR A 76 -11.03 -7.69 -7.54
CA TYR A 76 -12.43 -7.36 -7.36
C TYR A 76 -13.16 -7.14 -8.70
N ARG A 77 -12.52 -6.45 -9.66
CA ARG A 77 -12.97 -6.36 -11.06
C ARG A 77 -13.06 -7.74 -11.71
N LYS A 78 -12.15 -8.66 -11.39
CA LYS A 78 -12.19 -10.07 -11.83
C LYS A 78 -13.29 -10.93 -11.19
N ARG A 79 -14.06 -10.45 -10.20
CA ARG A 79 -15.08 -11.27 -9.50
C ARG A 79 -16.50 -10.69 -9.58
N ARG A 80 -16.64 -9.38 -9.76
CA ARG A 80 -17.93 -8.70 -9.93
C ARG A 80 -18.76 -9.14 -11.15
N PRO A 81 -18.21 -9.22 -12.38
CA PRO A 81 -19.00 -9.47 -13.58
C PRO A 81 -19.68 -10.84 -13.53
N ARG A 82 -18.96 -11.90 -13.10
CA ARG A 82 -19.55 -13.22 -12.85
C ARG A 82 -20.70 -13.19 -11.85
N ARG A 83 -20.55 -12.48 -10.73
CA ARG A 83 -21.59 -12.41 -9.68
C ARG A 83 -22.81 -11.62 -10.15
N LEU A 84 -22.61 -10.56 -10.92
CA LEU A 84 -23.69 -9.75 -11.47
C LEU A 84 -24.49 -10.52 -12.53
N ALA A 85 -23.79 -11.19 -13.46
CA ALA A 85 -24.43 -12.02 -14.48
C ALA A 85 -25.26 -13.17 -13.86
N LEU A 86 -24.70 -13.88 -12.86
CA LEU A 86 -25.44 -14.92 -12.13
C LEU A 86 -26.63 -14.36 -11.34
N LYS A 87 -26.52 -13.14 -10.81
CA LYS A 87 -27.62 -12.49 -10.09
C LYS A 87 -28.73 -12.10 -11.06
N GLN A 88 -28.41 -11.55 -12.23
CA GLN A 88 -29.38 -11.23 -13.28
C GLN A 88 -30.10 -12.51 -13.71
N LEU A 89 -29.36 -13.56 -14.07
CA LEU A 89 -29.93 -14.83 -14.53
C LEU A 89 -30.87 -15.50 -13.50
N ARG A 90 -30.66 -15.27 -12.20
CA ARG A 90 -31.47 -15.84 -11.11
C ARG A 90 -32.62 -14.95 -10.64
N LYS A 91 -32.44 -13.63 -10.59
CA LYS A 91 -33.43 -12.69 -10.05
C LYS A 91 -34.37 -12.15 -11.11
N GLN A 92 -33.88 -11.98 -12.33
CA GLN A 92 -34.63 -11.51 -13.48
C GLN A 92 -34.34 -12.48 -14.62
N PRO A 93 -35.01 -13.66 -14.61
CA PRO A 93 -34.78 -14.65 -15.65
C PRO A 93 -35.11 -14.02 -17.00
N PRO A 94 -34.14 -13.91 -17.91
CA PRO A 94 -34.39 -13.38 -19.24
C PRO A 94 -35.34 -14.31 -20.01
N GLU A 95 -36.31 -13.71 -20.70
CA GLU A 95 -37.30 -14.42 -21.52
C GLU A 95 -36.88 -14.53 -22.99
N THR A 96 -35.71 -14.01 -23.37
CA THR A 96 -35.22 -14.09 -24.75
C THR A 96 -33.84 -14.75 -24.79
N LEU A 97 -33.58 -15.50 -25.88
CA LEU A 97 -32.25 -16.05 -26.14
C LEU A 97 -31.20 -14.94 -26.25
N SER A 98 -31.55 -13.82 -26.87
CA SER A 98 -30.69 -12.65 -27.02
C SER A 98 -30.33 -11.98 -25.68
N ALA A 99 -31.24 -11.93 -24.72
CA ALA A 99 -30.91 -11.39 -23.40
C ALA A 99 -29.95 -12.31 -22.64
N ILE A 100 -30.09 -13.64 -22.78
CA ILE A 100 -29.14 -14.59 -22.19
C ILE A 100 -27.75 -14.46 -22.84
N THR A 101 -27.68 -14.38 -24.18
CA THR A 101 -26.39 -14.20 -24.88
C THR A 101 -25.74 -12.87 -24.49
N LEU A 102 -26.52 -11.79 -24.35
CA LEU A 102 -26.03 -10.49 -23.93
C LEU A 102 -25.42 -10.53 -22.52
N ILE A 103 -26.10 -11.17 -21.55
CA ILE A 103 -25.58 -11.33 -20.19
C ILE A 103 -24.26 -12.11 -20.20
N LEU A 104 -24.18 -13.18 -21.00
CA LEU A 104 -22.94 -13.95 -21.12
C LEU A 104 -21.83 -13.12 -21.77
N LYS A 105 -22.10 -12.41 -22.87
CA LYS A 105 -21.13 -11.51 -23.51
C LYS A 105 -20.64 -10.41 -22.56
N GLN A 106 -21.53 -9.80 -21.79
CA GLN A 106 -21.15 -8.83 -20.77
C GLN A 106 -20.27 -9.45 -19.69
N ALA A 107 -20.54 -10.71 -19.30
CA ALA A 107 -19.70 -11.43 -18.35
C ALA A 107 -18.32 -11.75 -18.93
N THR A 108 -18.21 -12.04 -20.23
CA THR A 108 -16.93 -12.39 -20.89
C THR A 108 -16.06 -11.19 -21.19
N LEU A 109 -16.64 -10.02 -21.49
CA LEU A 109 -15.89 -8.77 -21.75
C LEU A 109 -14.92 -8.38 -20.63
N ALA A 110 -15.16 -8.84 -19.40
CA ALA A 110 -14.26 -8.58 -18.30
C ALA A 110 -13.02 -9.50 -18.27
N TYR A 111 -12.97 -10.53 -19.11
CA TYR A 111 -11.94 -11.56 -19.11
C TYR A 111 -11.31 -11.81 -20.48
N VAL A 112 -12.00 -11.52 -21.58
CA VAL A 112 -11.52 -11.73 -22.96
C VAL A 112 -11.33 -10.36 -23.65
N PRO A 113 -10.15 -10.05 -24.20
CA PRO A 113 -9.94 -8.88 -25.06
C PRO A 113 -10.69 -9.04 -26.40
N HIS A 114 -11.08 -7.92 -27.01
CA HIS A 114 -12.24 -7.74 -27.89
C HIS A 114 -12.26 -8.54 -29.23
N GLU A 115 -11.24 -9.33 -29.56
CA GLU A 115 -11.01 -9.79 -30.94
C GLU A 115 -11.45 -11.23 -31.26
N GLU A 116 -11.64 -12.12 -30.29
CA GLU A 116 -11.87 -13.56 -30.55
C GLU A 116 -13.34 -14.03 -30.59
N THR A 117 -14.32 -13.13 -30.72
CA THR A 117 -15.75 -13.53 -30.65
C THR A 117 -16.47 -13.64 -32.00
N LEU A 118 -15.75 -13.94 -33.09
CA LEU A 118 -16.33 -14.06 -34.44
C LEU A 118 -17.46 -15.10 -34.51
N ASN A 119 -17.28 -16.26 -33.89
CA ASN A 119 -18.37 -17.22 -33.69
C ASN A 119 -18.63 -17.48 -32.21
N TRP A 120 -19.69 -16.85 -31.70
CA TRP A 120 -20.09 -16.93 -30.29
C TRP A 120 -20.31 -18.37 -29.81
N TRP A 121 -20.88 -19.23 -30.65
CA TRP A 121 -21.24 -20.59 -30.26
C TRP A 121 -20.01 -21.50 -30.13
N ASP A 122 -19.04 -21.34 -31.04
CA ASP A 122 -17.77 -22.06 -30.99
C ASP A 122 -16.94 -21.61 -29.78
N PHE A 123 -16.89 -20.30 -29.54
CA PHE A 123 -16.24 -19.72 -28.36
C PHE A 123 -16.79 -20.31 -27.05
N LEU A 124 -18.12 -20.42 -26.92
CA LEU A 124 -18.75 -21.05 -25.75
C LEU A 124 -18.30 -22.51 -25.57
N GLY A 125 -18.12 -23.24 -26.68
CA GLY A 125 -17.62 -24.61 -26.70
C GLY A 125 -16.15 -24.72 -26.32
N GLU A 126 -15.30 -23.79 -26.72
CA GLU A 126 -13.86 -23.69 -26.37
C GLU A 126 -13.59 -23.47 -24.89
N GLN A 127 -14.44 -22.71 -24.23
CA GLN A 127 -14.31 -22.45 -22.81
C GLN A 127 -14.76 -23.62 -21.91
N LEU A 128 -15.25 -24.72 -22.50
CA LEU A 128 -15.71 -25.91 -21.78
C LEU A 128 -14.66 -27.02 -21.79
N ASN A 129 -14.64 -27.81 -20.71
CA ASN A 129 -13.82 -29.02 -20.67
C ASN A 129 -14.34 -30.07 -21.69
N THR A 130 -13.47 -30.94 -22.20
CA THR A 130 -13.77 -31.90 -23.30
C THR A 130 -15.04 -32.73 -23.08
N ARG A 131 -15.30 -33.20 -21.84
CA ARG A 131 -16.52 -33.94 -21.50
C ARG A 131 -17.79 -33.10 -21.63
N GLN A 132 -17.72 -31.85 -21.21
CA GLN A 132 -18.87 -30.94 -21.21
C GLN A 132 -19.13 -30.38 -22.61
N ARG A 133 -18.06 -30.09 -23.35
CA ARG A 133 -18.14 -29.76 -24.77
C ARG A 133 -18.95 -30.82 -25.51
N ARG A 134 -18.59 -32.11 -25.40
CA ARG A 134 -19.37 -33.20 -26.03
C ARG A 134 -20.85 -33.24 -25.60
N ARG A 135 -21.13 -32.98 -24.32
CA ARG A 135 -22.52 -32.98 -23.79
C ARG A 135 -23.36 -31.82 -24.32
N TYR A 136 -22.78 -30.63 -24.45
CA TYR A 136 -23.50 -29.42 -24.82
C TYR A 136 -23.35 -29.04 -26.30
N GLN A 137 -22.46 -29.70 -27.06
CA GLN A 137 -22.31 -29.49 -28.50
C GLN A 137 -23.65 -29.54 -29.26
N PRO A 138 -24.50 -30.57 -29.12
CA PRO A 138 -25.77 -30.61 -29.85
C PRO A 138 -26.72 -29.48 -29.45
N LEU A 139 -26.68 -29.05 -28.18
CA LEU A 139 -27.47 -27.92 -27.70
C LEU A 139 -26.97 -26.61 -28.31
N LEU A 140 -25.65 -26.39 -28.40
CA LEU A 140 -25.07 -25.18 -28.99
C LEU A 140 -25.37 -25.09 -30.49
N THR A 141 -25.33 -26.22 -31.22
CA THR A 141 -25.73 -26.29 -32.64
C THR A 141 -27.22 -25.98 -32.81
N ALA A 142 -28.09 -26.57 -32.00
CA ALA A 142 -29.52 -26.25 -32.07
C ALA A 142 -29.82 -24.78 -31.72
N LEU A 143 -29.07 -24.20 -30.77
CA LEU A 143 -29.20 -22.79 -30.40
C LEU A 143 -28.68 -21.82 -31.45
N SER A 144 -27.64 -22.20 -32.20
CA SER A 144 -27.14 -21.36 -33.29
C SER A 144 -28.17 -21.23 -34.40
N GLU A 145 -28.88 -22.30 -34.73
CA GLU A 145 -30.01 -22.30 -35.66
C GLU A 145 -31.23 -21.56 -35.08
N ALA A 146 -31.58 -21.83 -33.82
CA ALA A 146 -32.72 -21.19 -33.15
C ALA A 146 -32.55 -19.67 -33.00
N SER A 147 -31.30 -19.18 -32.94
CA SER A 147 -31.02 -17.74 -32.85
C SER A 147 -31.49 -16.95 -34.07
N TYR A 148 -31.68 -17.61 -35.23
CA TYR A 148 -32.20 -17.00 -36.46
C TYR A 148 -33.71 -17.19 -36.64
N GLN A 149 -34.36 -17.95 -35.74
CA GLN A 149 -35.79 -18.21 -35.82
C GLN A 149 -36.62 -17.11 -35.14
N PRO A 150 -37.93 -17.00 -35.45
CA PRO A 150 -38.83 -16.08 -34.75
C PRO A 150 -38.96 -16.41 -33.27
N TYR A 151 -39.22 -15.40 -32.43
CA TYR A 151 -39.31 -15.53 -30.96
C TYR A 151 -40.19 -16.69 -30.47
N VAL A 152 -41.34 -16.94 -31.12
CA VAL A 152 -42.28 -18.01 -30.75
C VAL A 152 -41.63 -19.40 -30.81
N ALA A 153 -40.74 -19.64 -31.78
CA ALA A 153 -40.02 -20.90 -31.92
C ALA A 153 -38.81 -21.02 -30.96
N GLN A 154 -38.37 -19.89 -30.39
CA GLN A 154 -37.25 -19.83 -29.45
C GLN A 154 -37.64 -20.22 -28.02
N GLU A 155 -38.92 -20.15 -27.68
CA GLU A 155 -39.40 -20.29 -26.30
C GLU A 155 -38.98 -21.62 -25.65
N GLN A 156 -39.07 -22.71 -26.43
CA GLN A 156 -38.64 -24.06 -26.01
C GLN A 156 -37.13 -24.15 -25.66
N TRP A 157 -36.31 -23.24 -26.19
CA TRP A 157 -34.85 -23.25 -26.03
C TRP A 157 -34.36 -22.35 -24.89
N ILE A 158 -35.21 -21.46 -24.36
CA ILE A 158 -34.86 -20.51 -23.30
C ILE A 158 -34.42 -21.24 -22.02
N GLU A 159 -35.23 -22.19 -21.55
CA GLU A 159 -34.96 -22.91 -20.31
C GLU A 159 -33.68 -23.78 -20.38
N PRO A 160 -33.49 -24.61 -21.43
CA PRO A 160 -32.23 -25.31 -21.66
C PRO A 160 -31.02 -24.37 -21.70
N TYR A 161 -31.15 -23.25 -22.42
CA TYR A 161 -30.06 -22.29 -22.56
C TYR A 161 -29.73 -21.57 -21.25
N ARG A 162 -30.74 -21.21 -20.46
CA ARG A 162 -30.56 -20.58 -19.15
C ARG A 162 -29.84 -21.51 -18.17
N LYS A 163 -30.21 -22.80 -18.15
CA LYS A 163 -29.51 -23.81 -17.33
C LYS A 163 -28.07 -23.96 -17.76
N PHE A 164 -27.81 -24.05 -19.08
CA PHE A 164 -26.47 -24.07 -19.63
C PHE A 164 -25.67 -22.82 -19.22
N ALA A 165 -26.22 -21.63 -19.44
CA ALA A 165 -25.62 -20.34 -19.09
C ALA A 165 -25.20 -20.28 -17.61
N ALA A 166 -26.05 -20.76 -16.69
CA ALA A 166 -25.74 -20.80 -15.26
C ALA A 166 -24.56 -21.74 -14.94
N VAL A 167 -24.45 -22.86 -15.63
CA VAL A 167 -23.35 -23.84 -15.47
C VAL A 167 -22.06 -23.28 -16.09
N TRP A 168 -22.16 -22.75 -17.31
CA TRP A 168 -21.06 -22.16 -18.04
C TRP A 168 -20.44 -20.98 -17.28
N LEU A 169 -21.25 -20.04 -16.78
CA LEU A 169 -20.78 -18.92 -15.93
C LEU A 169 -20.09 -19.36 -14.65
N LYS A 170 -20.34 -20.58 -14.16
CA LYS A 170 -19.65 -21.11 -12.98
C LYS A 170 -18.31 -21.74 -13.29
N GLN A 171 -18.13 -22.27 -14.50
CA GLN A 171 -17.02 -23.12 -14.88
C GLN A 171 -16.04 -22.41 -15.80
N ALA A 172 -16.53 -21.71 -16.81
CA ALA A 172 -15.71 -20.93 -17.75
C ALA A 172 -15.08 -19.69 -17.09
N LEU A 173 -15.65 -19.23 -15.96
CA LEU A 173 -15.18 -18.05 -15.22
C LEU A 173 -14.78 -18.46 -13.80
N PRO A 174 -13.52 -18.28 -13.35
CA PRO A 174 -12.48 -17.43 -13.93
C PRO A 174 -11.69 -18.12 -15.04
N LEU A 175 -11.48 -17.44 -16.17
CA LEU A 175 -10.53 -17.90 -17.20
C LEU A 175 -9.21 -18.25 -16.52
N SER A 176 -8.73 -19.47 -16.75
CA SER A 176 -7.51 -19.99 -16.15
C SER A 176 -6.37 -19.02 -16.44
N ASN A 177 -5.55 -18.72 -15.41
CA ASN A 177 -4.39 -17.82 -15.52
C ASN A 177 -3.46 -18.16 -16.70
N LYS A 178 -3.51 -19.38 -17.24
CA LYS A 178 -2.79 -19.76 -18.47
C LYS A 178 -3.20 -18.91 -19.66
N GLN A 179 -4.49 -18.72 -19.92
CA GLN A 179 -4.96 -17.92 -21.08
C GLN A 179 -4.60 -16.43 -20.92
N LEU A 180 -4.52 -15.97 -19.68
CA LEU A 180 -4.12 -14.61 -19.34
C LEU A 180 -2.59 -14.41 -19.35
N LYS A 181 -1.82 -15.50 -19.40
CA LYS A 181 -0.36 -15.52 -19.40
C LYS A 181 0.17 -15.74 -20.82
N GLU A 182 -0.41 -16.68 -21.58
CA GLU A 182 -0.15 -16.84 -23.02
C GLU A 182 -0.33 -15.51 -23.76
N GLN A 183 -1.44 -14.78 -23.52
CA GLN A 183 -1.68 -13.47 -24.15
C GLN A 183 -0.97 -12.26 -23.51
N ARG A 184 -0.20 -12.44 -22.43
CA ARG A 184 0.68 -11.36 -21.93
C ARG A 184 2.09 -11.46 -22.54
N ASP A 185 2.41 -12.64 -23.05
CA ASP A 185 3.71 -12.97 -23.61
C ASP A 185 3.74 -12.82 -25.15
N ASP A 186 2.60 -12.46 -25.77
CA ASP A 186 2.42 -12.00 -27.16
C ASP A 186 2.28 -10.46 -27.24
#